data_AF-A0A426JP65-F1
#
_entry.id   AF-A0A426JP65-F1
#
_cell.length_a   1.000
_cell.length_b   1.000
_cell.length_c   1.000
_cell.angle_alpha   90.00
_cell.angle_beta   90.00
_cell.angle_gamma   90.00
#
_symmetry.space_group_name_H-M   'P 1'
#
loop_
_entity.id
_entity.type
_entity.pdbx_description
1 polymer ?
#
loop_
_entity_poly.entity_id
_entity_poly.type
_entity_poly.pdbx_seq_one_letter_code
_entity_poly.pdbx_strand_id
1 'polypeptide(L)' 'MHSLNVIFVMGPWQWVIIGVAILLLFGGKKIPELMRGLGSGIKEFKDASKEDEQTSEEDKKNLK' A
#
# COMPACT_ATOMS: atom_id res chain seq x y z
N MET A 1 5.52 30.48 -24.36
CA MET A 1 4.95 30.29 -23.01
C MET A 1 3.72 29.37 -23.02
N HIS A 2 3.76 28.23 -23.72
CA HIS A 2 2.69 27.22 -23.70
C HIS A 2 3.12 25.91 -23.03
N SER A 3 4.42 25.65 -22.94
CA SER A 3 4.98 24.38 -22.45
C SER A 3 4.82 24.15 -20.94
N LEU A 4 4.72 25.21 -20.12
CA LEU A 4 4.52 25.06 -18.66
C LEU A 4 3.09 24.60 -18.31
N ASN A 5 2.08 25.10 -19.03
CA ASN A 5 0.69 24.69 -18.81
C ASN A 5 0.46 23.23 -19.24
N VAL A 6 1.18 22.76 -20.26
CA VAL A 6 1.08 21.35 -20.69
C VAL A 6 1.57 20.42 -19.58
N ILE A 7 2.68 20.70 -18.91
CA ILE A 7 3.20 19.83 -17.84
C ILE A 7 2.29 19.83 -16.61
N PHE A 8 1.73 20.99 -16.24
CA PHE A 8 0.89 21.11 -15.05
C PHE A 8 -0.55 20.59 -15.27
N VAL A 9 -1.07 20.69 -16.49
CA VAL A 9 -2.41 20.17 -16.85
C VAL A 9 -2.34 18.70 -17.24
N MET A 10 -1.31 18.27 -18.00
CA MET A 10 -1.16 16.87 -18.39
C MET A 10 -0.75 15.99 -17.20
N GLY A 11 0.23 16.40 -16.39
CA GLY A 11 0.75 15.55 -15.30
C GLY A 11 -0.34 14.89 -14.44
N PRO A 12 -1.26 15.65 -13.82
CA PRO A 12 -2.37 15.10 -13.03
C PRO A 12 -3.44 14.41 -13.87
N TRP A 13 -3.78 14.92 -15.07
CA TRP A 13 -4.84 14.37 -15.90
C TRP A 13 -4.51 12.96 -16.43
N GLN A 14 -3.25 12.68 -16.76
CA GLN A 14 -2.83 11.32 -17.12
C GLN A 14 -3.11 10.32 -15.99
N TRP A 15 -2.75 10.67 -14.75
CA TRP A 15 -3.00 9.82 -13.59
C TRP A 15 -4.49 9.59 -13.33
N VAL A 16 -5.33 10.61 -13.54
CA VAL A 16 -6.79 10.48 -13.44
C VAL A 16 -7.32 9.52 -14.51
N ILE A 17 -6.91 9.67 -15.77
CA ILE A 17 -7.35 8.78 -16.86
C ILE A 17 -6.94 7.33 -16.59
N ILE A 18 -5.71 7.10 -16.13
CA ILE A 18 -5.22 5.76 -15.76
C ILE A 18 -6.05 5.20 -14.59
N GLY A 19 -6.31 6.01 -13.56
CA GLY A 19 -7.14 5.63 -12.43
C GLY A 19 -8.55 5.22 -12.86
N VAL A 20 -9.17 5.99 -13.76
CA VAL A 20 -10.50 5.68 -14.32
C VAL A 20 -10.46 4.41 -15.17
N ALA A 21 -9.43 4.20 -16.00
CA ALA A 21 -9.29 2.98 -16.79
C ALA A 21 -9.19 1.73 -15.89
N ILE A 22 -8.36 1.79 -14.84
CA ILE A 22 -8.26 0.71 -13.84
C ILE A 22 -9.61 0.52 -13.14
N LEU A 23 -10.30 1.60 -12.78
CA LEU A 23 -11.61 1.55 -12.14
C LEU A 23 -12.68 0.91 -13.03
N LEU A 24 -12.63 1.12 -14.35
CA LEU A 24 -13.55 0.49 -15.30
C LEU A 24 -13.23 -0.99 -15.51
N LEU A 25 -11.95 -1.36 -15.57
CA LEU A 25 -11.51 -2.75 -15.76
C LEU A 25 -11.76 -3.61 -14.52
N PHE A 26 -11.42 -3.11 -13.33
CA PHE A 26 -11.51 -3.85 -12.07
C PHE A 26 -12.79 -3.57 -11.29
N GLY A 27 -13.47 -2.45 -11.56
CA GLY A 27 -14.61 -1.98 -10.79
C GLY A 27 -14.20 -1.28 -9.48
N GLY A 28 -14.98 -0.28 -9.06
CA GLY A 28 -14.71 0.49 -7.84
C GLY A 28 -14.79 -0.28 -6.53
N LYS A 29 -15.30 -1.52 -6.55
CA LYS A 29 -15.38 -2.39 -5.37
C LYS A 29 -14.17 -3.29 -5.18
N LYS A 30 -13.46 -3.68 -6.26
CA LYS A 30 -12.35 -4.64 -6.15
C LYS A 30 -11.07 -4.02 -5.62
N ILE A 31 -10.74 -2.77 -5.97
CA ILE A 31 -9.57 -2.07 -5.45
C ILE A 31 -9.60 -2.00 -3.90
N PRO A 32 -10.68 -1.52 -3.24
CA PRO A 32 -10.74 -1.46 -1.77
C PRO A 32 -10.81 -2.84 -1.12
N GLU A 33 -11.42 -3.83 -1.77
CA GLU A 33 -11.46 -5.22 -1.28
C GLU A 33 -10.06 -5.85 -1.27
N LEU A 34 -9.29 -5.68 -2.35
CA LEU A 34 -7.90 -6.12 -2.44
C LEU A 34 -7.00 -5.37 -1.45
N MET A 35 -7.17 -4.06 -1.29
CA MET A 35 -6.42 -3.29 -0.30
C MET A 35 -6.72 -3.73 1.13
N ARG A 36 -7.97 -4.04 1.46
CA ARG A 36 -8.35 -4.56 2.79
C ARG A 36 -7.74 -5.94 3.01
N GLY A 37 -7.82 -6.84 2.02
CA GLY A 37 -7.20 -8.17 2.11
C GLY A 37 -5.68 -8.11 2.29
N LEU A 38 -5.00 -7.30 1.46
CA LEU A 38 -3.54 -7.11 1.55
C LEU A 38 -3.15 -6.42 2.87
N GLY A 39 -3.93 -5.42 3.31
CA GLY A 39 -3.69 -4.71 4.56
C GLY A 39 -3.81 -5.60 5.79
N SER A 40 -4.82 -6.47 5.83
CA SER A 40 -4.97 -7.48 6.89
C SER A 40 -3.79 -8.46 6.89
N GLY A 41 -3.40 -9.00 5.73
CA GLY A 41 -2.27 -9.93 5.63
C GLY A 41 -0.93 -9.31 6.05
N ILE A 42 -0.66 -8.05 5.65
CA ILE A 42 0.53 -7.32 6.11
C ILE A 42 0.50 -7.08 7.63
N LYS A 43 -0.69 -6.79 8.19
CA LYS A 43 -0.84 -6.59 9.63
C LYS A 43 -0.58 -7.89 10.39
N GLU A 44 -1.17 -9.00 9.97
CA GLU A 44 -0.96 -10.33 10.57
C GLU A 44 0.51 -10.75 10.47
N PHE A 45 1.15 -10.53 9.31
CA PHE A 45 2.57 -10.82 9.12
C PHE A 45 3.47 -10.01 10.07
N LYS A 46 3.15 -8.72 10.25
CA LYS A 46 3.88 -7.83 11.16
C LYS A 46 3.67 -8.19 12.63
N ASP A 47 2.44 -8.57 12.99
CA ASP A 47 2.10 -8.96 14.37
C ASP A 47 2.84 -10.26 14.74
N ALA A 48 2.82 -11.28 13.87
CA ALA A 48 3.57 -12.52 14.05
C ALA A 48 5.10 -12.29 14.11
N SER A 49 5.64 -11.48 13.21
CA SER A 49 7.08 -11.18 13.19
C SER A 49 7.55 -10.45 14.47
N LYS A 50 6.68 -9.66 15.10
CA LYS A 50 6.99 -8.97 16.36
C LYS A 50 6.98 -9.91 17.56
N GLU A 51 6.09 -10.89 17.58
CA GLU A 51 5.98 -11.87 18.65
C GLU A 51 7.22 -12.79 18.68
N ASP A 52 7.71 -13.18 17.50
CA ASP A 52 8.96 -13.93 17.32
C ASP A 52 10.19 -13.13 17.79
N GLU A 53 10.22 -11.82 17.49
CA GLU A 53 11.31 -10.93 17.89
C GLU A 53 11.31 -10.67 19.40
N GLN A 54 10.14 -10.47 20.03
CA GLN A 54 10.05 -10.26 21.49
C GLN A 54 10.45 -11.51 22.28
N THR A 55 10.05 -12.69 21.82
CA THR A 55 10.44 -13.97 22.45
C THR A 55 11.96 -14.17 22.39
N SER A 56 12.59 -13.81 21.27
CA SER A 56 14.05 -13.92 21.09
C SER A 56 14.88 -12.94 21.94
N GLU A 57 14.30 -11.79 22.32
CA GLU A 57 14.96 -10.77 23.13
C GLU A 57 14.83 -11.04 24.65
N GLU A 58 13.71 -11.62 25.11
CA GLU A 58 13.51 -12.00 26.52
C GLU A 58 14.41 -13.18 26.96
N ASP A 59 14.66 -14.14 26.07
CA ASP A 59 15.57 -15.27 26.35
C ASP A 59 17.03 -14.85 26.49
N LYS A 60 17.48 -13.82 25.74
CA LYS A 60 18.85 -13.30 25.84
C LYS A 60 19.10 -12.45 27.09
N LYS A 61 18.06 -11.86 27.67
CA LYS A 61 18.17 -11.01 28.87
C LYS A 61 18.22 -11.85 30.16
N ASN A 62 17.64 -13.04 30.16
CA ASN A 62 17.68 -13.97 31.30
C ASN A 62 18.93 -14.87 31.35
N LEU A 63 19.76 -14.85 30.31
CA LEU A 63 21.02 -15.62 30.23
C LEU A 63 22.29 -14.77 30.49
N LYS A 64 22.13 -13.51 30.90
CA LYS A 64 23.25 -12.60 31.26
C LYS A 64 23.30 -12.33 32.76
#